data_AF-A0A0F9E8U9-F1
#
_entry.id   AF-A0A0F9E8U9-F1
#
_cell.length_a   1.000
_cell.length_b   1.000
_cell.length_c   1.000
_cell.angle_alpha   90.00
_cell.angle_beta   90.00
_cell.angle_gamma   90.00
#
_symmetry.space_group_name_H-M   'P 1'
#
loop_
_entity.id
_entity.type
_entity.pdbx_description
1 polymer ?
#
loop_
_entity_poly.entity_id
_entity_poly.type
_entity_poly.pdbx_seq_one_letter_code
_entity_poly.pdbx_strand_id
1 'polypeptide(L)'
;EELPLVKNSFSAVTMLQVLEHTEDPRRMINEACRVSDRDVIASVPSKPDSNPEHIHLFDRSRLDALFEAAGAALIRLEEHEERFYIFAEV
;
A
#
# COMPACT_ATOMS: atom_id res chain seq x y z
N GLU A 1 3.75 15.92 1.63
CA GLU A 1 3.00 16.69 2.64
C GLU A 1 1.90 15.79 3.20
N GLU A 2 1.38 15.99 4.41
CA GLU A 2 0.13 15.32 4.80
C GLU A 2 -1.01 15.90 3.95
N LEU A 3 -1.96 15.06 3.52
CA LEU A 3 -3.10 15.56 2.75
C LEU A 3 -4.03 16.33 3.70
N PRO A 4 -4.74 17.37 3.21
CA PRO A 4 -5.71 18.12 4.00
C PRO A 4 -7.01 17.32 4.22
N LEU A 5 -6.87 16.05 4.61
CA LEU A 5 -7.92 15.07 4.84
C LEU A 5 -7.99 14.72 6.32
N VAL A 6 -9.20 14.67 6.85
CA VAL A 6 -9.44 14.34 8.26
C VAL A 6 -9.09 12.86 8.49
N LYS A 7 -8.60 12.54 9.69
CA LYS A 7 -8.39 11.15 10.11
C LYS A 7 -9.70 10.36 10.00
N ASN A 8 -9.66 9.11 9.55
CA ASN A 8 -10.82 8.21 9.47
C ASN A 8 -12.00 8.80 8.67
N SER A 9 -11.74 9.58 7.62
CA SER A 9 -12.79 10.22 6.82
C SER A 9 -13.31 9.36 5.66
N PHE A 10 -12.67 8.21 5.39
CA PHE A 10 -13.04 7.30 4.32
C PHE A 10 -13.20 5.88 4.83
N SER A 11 -14.21 5.15 4.35
CA SER A 11 -14.35 3.73 4.71
C SER A 11 -13.37 2.81 4.00
N ALA A 12 -12.83 3.25 2.87
CA ALA A 12 -11.79 2.53 2.18
C ALA A 12 -10.89 3.51 1.42
N VAL A 13 -9.61 3.19 1.34
CA VAL A 13 -8.62 3.89 0.51
C VAL A 13 -7.98 2.90 -0.45
N THR A 14 -7.81 3.29 -1.71
CA THR A 14 -7.16 2.45 -2.72
C THR A 14 -5.86 3.08 -3.22
N MET A 15 -4.83 2.26 -3.42
CA MET A 15 -3.54 2.63 -4.01
C MET A 15 -3.10 1.54 -5.00
N LEU A 16 -3.67 1.57 -6.20
CA LEU A 16 -3.49 0.51 -7.19
C LEU A 16 -2.37 0.90 -8.17
N GLN A 17 -1.24 0.17 -8.12
CA GLN A 17 -0.06 0.42 -8.95
C GLN A 17 0.51 1.83 -8.76
N VAL A 18 0.71 2.22 -7.50
CA VAL A 18 1.21 3.55 -7.15
C VAL A 18 2.49 3.47 -6.30
N LEU A 19 2.56 2.52 -5.36
CA LEU A 19 3.65 2.48 -4.37
C LEU A 19 5.03 2.30 -5.02
N GLU A 20 5.10 1.54 -6.11
CA GLU A 20 6.31 1.25 -6.89
C GLU A 20 6.90 2.48 -7.58
N HIS A 21 6.12 3.54 -7.74
CA HIS A 21 6.51 4.80 -8.36
C HIS A 21 6.91 5.87 -7.34
N THR A 22 6.76 5.60 -6.04
CA THR A 22 6.83 6.64 -5.01
C THR A 22 8.14 6.59 -4.25
N GLU A 23 8.75 7.74 -3.97
CA GLU A 23 10.05 7.79 -3.28
C GLU A 23 9.97 7.33 -1.81
N ASP A 24 8.81 7.53 -1.17
CA ASP A 24 8.56 7.13 0.22
C ASP A 24 7.22 6.38 0.33
N PRO A 25 7.20 5.07 -0.01
CA PRO A 25 5.99 4.24 0.09
C PRO A 25 5.45 4.19 1.52
N ARG A 26 6.32 4.22 2.53
CA ARG A 26 5.93 4.19 3.95
C ARG A 26 5.08 5.40 4.29
N ARG A 27 5.48 6.59 3.85
CA ARG A 27 4.69 7.81 4.06
C ARG A 27 3.30 7.70 3.43
N MET A 28 3.21 7.16 2.21
CA MET A 28 1.94 6.96 1.54
C MET A 28 1.03 5.97 2.27
N ILE A 29 1.59 4.83 2.69
CA ILE A 29 0.84 3.80 3.43
C ILE A 29 0.35 4.37 4.77
N ASN A 30 1.20 5.09 5.51
CA ASN A 30 0.81 5.75 6.76
C ASN A 30 -0.36 6.72 6.56
N GLU A 31 -0.32 7.52 5.49
CA GLU A 31 -1.39 8.46 5.19
C GLU A 31 -2.69 7.75 4.81
N ALA A 32 -2.60 6.69 3.99
CA ALA A 32 -3.75 5.87 3.62
C ALA A 32 -4.41 5.22 4.84
N CYS A 33 -3.60 4.66 5.75
CA CYS A 33 -4.09 4.08 7.00
C CYS A 33 -4.67 5.16 7.95
N ARG A 34 -4.09 6.37 7.97
CA ARG A 34 -4.60 7.48 8.79
C ARG A 34 -5.99 7.94 8.34
N VAL A 35 -6.23 8.06 7.04
CA VAL A 35 -7.48 8.63 6.53
C VAL A 35 -8.57 7.56 6.33
N SER A 36 -8.21 6.28 6.31
CA SER A 36 -9.17 5.16 6.29
C SER A 36 -9.66 4.83 7.71
N ASP A 37 -10.93 4.45 7.83
CA ASP A 37 -11.53 3.96 9.09
C ASP A 37 -11.72 2.44 9.13
N ARG A 38 -11.40 1.75 8.02
CA ARG A 38 -11.66 0.33 7.88
C ARG A 38 -10.69 -0.36 6.94
N ASP A 39 -10.71 -0.04 5.64
CA ASP A 39 -9.97 -0.81 4.63
C ASP A 39 -8.92 0.02 3.88
N VAL A 40 -7.75 -0.54 3.65
CA VAL A 40 -6.77 -0.06 2.68
C VAL A 40 -6.48 -1.18 1.68
N ILE A 41 -6.69 -0.89 0.39
CA ILE A 41 -6.49 -1.85 -0.69
C ILE A 41 -5.38 -1.33 -1.61
N ALA A 42 -4.31 -2.11 -1.77
CA ALA A 42 -3.20 -1.73 -2.63
C ALA A 42 -2.84 -2.84 -3.61
N SER A 43 -2.14 -2.47 -4.67
CA SER A 43 -1.49 -3.44 -5.55
C SER A 43 -0.16 -2.93 -6.06
N VAL A 44 0.78 -3.85 -6.26
CA VAL A 44 2.11 -3.60 -6.83
C VAL A 44 2.54 -4.77 -7.74
N PRO A 45 3.46 -4.58 -8.68
CA PRO A 45 4.09 -5.68 -9.41
C PRO A 45 4.76 -6.67 -8.43
N SER A 46 4.62 -7.98 -8.66
CA SER A 46 5.32 -9.01 -7.87
C SER A 46 6.65 -9.46 -8.50
N LYS A 47 6.95 -8.98 -9.71
CA LYS A 47 8.17 -9.29 -10.47
C LYS A 47 8.78 -8.03 -11.08
N PRO A 48 10.10 -8.04 -11.37
CA PRO A 48 10.71 -6.98 -12.15
C PRO A 48 10.11 -6.90 -13.55
N ASP A 49 10.00 -5.68 -14.08
CA ASP A 49 9.67 -5.42 -15.48
C ASP A 49 10.62 -4.37 -16.08
N SER A 50 10.34 -3.94 -17.31
CA SER A 50 11.13 -2.93 -18.00
C SER A 50 10.60 -1.50 -17.84
N ASN A 51 9.68 -1.25 -16.92
CA ASN A 51 9.18 0.11 -16.69
C ASN A 51 10.19 0.90 -15.84
N PRO A 52 10.86 1.94 -16.39
CA PRO A 52 11.83 2.72 -15.64
C PRO A 52 11.21 3.53 -14.50
N GLU A 53 9.89 3.72 -14.48
CA GLU A 53 9.19 4.43 -13.40
C GLU A 53 8.97 3.53 -12.17
N HIS A 54 9.19 2.22 -12.26
CA HIS A 54 9.14 1.29 -11.12
C HIS A 54 10.45 1.35 -10.32
N ILE A 55 10.57 2.38 -9.47
CA ILE A 55 11.76 2.59 -8.63
C ILE A 55 11.82 1.65 -7.41
N HIS A 56 10.75 0.89 -7.15
CA HIS A 56 10.72 -0.15 -6.14
C HIS A 56 10.18 -1.46 -6.71
N LEU A 57 10.89 -2.55 -6.39
CA LEU A 57 10.33 -3.90 -6.41
C LEU A 57 10.08 -4.34 -4.98
N PHE A 58 8.88 -4.84 -4.72
CA PHE A 58 8.46 -5.31 -3.41
C PHE A 58 8.41 -6.82 -3.37
N ASP A 59 8.74 -7.40 -2.22
CA ASP A 59 8.39 -8.76 -1.87
C ASP A 59 7.32 -8.76 -0.77
N ARG A 60 6.75 -9.93 -0.50
CA ARG A 60 5.71 -10.12 0.51
C ARG A 60 6.15 -9.62 1.89
N SER A 61 7.33 -10.01 2.35
CA SER A 61 7.83 -9.67 3.69
C SER A 61 7.99 -8.17 3.88
N ARG A 62 8.46 -7.46 2.86
CA ARG A 62 8.57 -6.00 2.88
C ARG A 62 7.19 -5.32 2.89
N LEU A 63 6.22 -5.84 2.14
CA LEU A 63 4.85 -5.31 2.15
C LEU A 63 4.19 -5.50 3.50
N ASP A 64 4.26 -6.70 4.08
CA ASP A 64 3.70 -6.99 5.41
C ASP A 64 4.29 -6.02 6.45
N ALA A 65 5.63 -5.90 6.50
CA ALA A 65 6.29 -5.00 7.45
C ALA A 65 5.91 -3.52 7.29
N LEU A 66 5.70 -3.04 6.05
CA LEU A 66 5.29 -1.66 5.79
C LEU A 66 3.87 -1.38 6.29
N PHE A 67 2.93 -2.29 6.04
CA PHE A 67 1.54 -2.14 6.48
C PHE A 67 1.39 -2.36 7.99
N GLU A 68 2.10 -3.31 8.59
CA GLU A 68 2.15 -3.50 10.05
C GLU A 68 2.67 -2.24 10.75
N ALA A 69 3.77 -1.66 10.25
CA ALA A 69 4.33 -0.43 10.79
C ALA A 69 3.40 0.79 10.67
N ALA A 70 2.46 0.76 9.72
CA ALA A 70 1.44 1.79 9.54
C ALA A 70 0.19 1.60 10.43
N GLY A 71 0.11 0.48 11.16
CA GLY A 71 -0.98 0.18 12.09
C GLY A 71 -2.06 -0.74 11.55
N ALA A 72 -1.84 -1.42 10.41
CA ALA A 72 -2.79 -2.42 9.92
C ALA A 72 -2.97 -3.55 10.95
N ALA A 73 -4.22 -3.85 11.30
CA ALA A 73 -4.60 -4.89 12.25
C ALA A 73 -4.61 -6.30 11.63
N LEU A 74 -4.96 -6.39 10.34
CA LEU A 74 -4.95 -7.63 9.58
C LEU A 74 -4.48 -7.34 8.15
N ILE A 75 -3.59 -8.17 7.61
CA ILE A 75 -3.09 -8.06 6.25
C ILE A 75 -3.35 -9.38 5.53
N ARG A 76 -4.13 -9.34 4.46
CA ARG A 76 -4.25 -10.42 3.48
C ARG A 76 -3.56 -10.01 2.21
N LEU A 77 -2.50 -10.72 1.87
CA LEU A 77 -1.74 -10.50 0.64
C LEU A 77 -1.89 -11.71 -0.29
N GLU A 78 -2.41 -11.46 -1.49
CA GLU A 78 -2.63 -12.44 -2.54
C GLU A 78 -1.71 -12.13 -3.73
N GLU A 79 -1.24 -13.16 -4.44
CA GLU A 79 -0.51 -12.99 -5.68
C GLU A 79 -1.31 -13.58 -6.83
N HIS A 80 -1.55 -12.80 -7.87
CA HIS A 80 -2.25 -13.22 -9.07
C HIS A 80 -1.70 -12.47 -10.27
N GLU A 81 -1.42 -13.17 -11.37
CA GLU A 81 -0.93 -12.57 -12.63
C GLU A 81 0.22 -11.58 -12.43
N GLU A 82 1.27 -12.02 -11.73
CA GLU A 82 2.51 -11.23 -11.49
C GLU A 82 2.29 -9.92 -10.72
N ARG A 83 1.24 -9.89 -9.89
CA ARG A 83 0.90 -8.75 -9.03
C ARG A 83 0.59 -9.22 -7.62
N PHE A 84 1.03 -8.43 -6.66
CA PHE A 84 0.53 -8.54 -5.30
C PHE A 84 -0.69 -7.65 -5.12
N TYR A 85 -1.73 -8.20 -4.50
CA TYR A 85 -2.90 -7.50 -4.01
C TYR A 85 -2.90 -7.55 -2.49
N ILE A 86 -2.96 -6.38 -1.87
CA ILE A 86 -2.91 -6.21 -0.42
C ILE A 86 -4.28 -5.71 0.02
N PHE A 87 -4.89 -6.42 0.96
CA PHE A 87 -6.10 -6.02 1.67
C PHE A 87 -5.72 -5.86 3.15
N ALA A 88 -5.68 -4.63 3.64
CA ALA A 88 -5.31 -4.31 5.00
C ALA A 88 -6.51 -3.70 5.76
N GLU A 89 -6.83 -4.26 6.92
CA GLU A 89 -7.77 -3.67 7.87
C GLU A 89 -6.98 -2.74 8.82
N VAL A 90 -7.48 -1.54 9.10
CA VAL A 90 -6.80 -0.49 9.89
C VAL A 90 -7.62 0.02 11.08
#